data_AF-A0A259S5K2-F1
#
_entry.id   AF-A0A259S5K2-F1
#
_cell.length_a   1.000
_cell.length_b   1.000
_cell.length_c   1.000
_cell.angle_alpha   90.00
_cell.angle_beta   90.00
_cell.angle_gamma   90.00
#
_symmetry.space_group_name_H-M   'P 1'
#
loop_
_entity.id
_entity.type
_entity.pdbx_description
1 polymer ?
#
loop_
_entity_poly.entity_id
_entity_poly.type
_entity_poly.pdbx_seq_one_letter_code
_entity_poly.pdbx_strand_id
1 'polypeptide(L)'
;MAPSAAFDWLMEQPPSVISRKLRAALTWQGGPSRLESIRLADGSVHFDGLKFQAADDPESTASDWLQWRMIEGAIGRLPDTFYSGVWTLLAHTPALVIGDRYNPRNTLDSALLRSQSTAGEKNFALTVEHILNRIAAPEYRHLVIEALEALMLVTQKNPGLQLQDALIIDVLIGHAVRLAWCRGQQGDHPPYDEVRDQAWSAFYQLPPHQVAYYVTDALETLLGMADAPEVGVEEVDG
;
A
#
# COMPACT_ATOMS: atom_id res chain seq x y z
N MET A 1 -6.73 24.57 18.08
CA MET A 1 -6.42 24.13 19.45
C MET A 1 -4.93 23.83 19.50
N ALA A 2 -4.19 24.34 20.47
CA ALA A 2 -2.78 23.96 20.63
C ALA A 2 -2.71 22.46 21.00
N PRO A 3 -1.69 21.70 20.55
CA PRO A 3 -1.57 20.27 20.85
C PRO A 3 -1.60 19.95 22.34
N SER A 4 -1.05 20.83 23.19
CA SER A 4 -1.10 20.72 24.65
C SER A 4 -2.53 20.80 25.19
N ALA A 5 -3.30 21.80 24.75
CA ALA A 5 -4.69 21.95 25.17
C ALA A 5 -5.58 20.77 24.72
N ALA A 6 -5.28 20.15 23.57
CA ALA A 6 -5.97 18.95 23.11
C ALA A 6 -5.64 17.72 23.96
N PHE A 7 -4.38 17.58 24.38
CA PHE A 7 -3.93 16.51 25.25
C PHE A 7 -4.48 16.63 26.67
N ASP A 8 -4.44 17.84 27.25
CA ASP A 8 -4.99 18.13 28.58
C ASP A 8 -6.50 17.83 28.61
N TRP A 9 -7.22 18.25 27.56
CA TRP A 9 -8.64 17.95 27.42
C TRP A 9 -8.92 16.44 27.34
N LEU A 10 -8.07 15.67 26.64
CA LEU A 10 -8.19 14.20 26.55
C LEU A 10 -7.98 13.52 27.91
N MET A 11 -7.02 14.01 28.70
CA MET A 11 -6.71 13.48 30.03
C MET A 11 -7.83 13.72 31.05
N GLU A 12 -8.67 14.75 30.83
CA GLU A 12 -9.83 15.06 31.66
C GLU A 12 -11.09 14.25 31.31
N GLN A 13 -11.09 13.51 30.19
CA GLN A 13 -12.27 12.73 29.77
C GLN A 13 -12.33 11.34 30.43
N PRO A 14 -13.53 10.85 30.78
CA PRO A 14 -13.70 9.46 31.21
C PRO A 14 -13.26 8.47 30.11
N PRO A 15 -12.69 7.30 30.46
CA PRO A 15 -12.21 6.30 29.48
C PRO A 15 -13.26 5.86 28.45
N SER A 16 -14.54 5.84 28.84
CA SER A 16 -15.67 5.52 27.97
C SER A 16 -15.93 6.60 26.91
N VAL A 17 -15.69 7.87 27.23
CA VAL A 17 -15.85 9.01 26.32
C VAL A 17 -14.72 9.03 25.31
N ILE A 18 -13.47 8.78 25.74
CA ILE A 18 -12.32 8.62 24.85
C ILE A 18 -12.56 7.44 23.92
N SER A 19 -12.91 6.26 24.44
CA SER A 19 -13.18 5.07 23.65
C SER A 19 -14.30 5.27 22.62
N ARG A 20 -15.39 5.96 23.02
CA ARG A 20 -16.50 6.27 22.11
C ARG A 20 -16.10 7.28 21.04
N LYS A 21 -15.35 8.32 21.37
CA LYS A 21 -14.88 9.32 20.40
C LYS A 21 -13.82 8.75 19.46
N LEU A 22 -12.94 7.88 19.98
CA LEU A 22 -11.97 7.15 19.18
C LEU A 22 -12.69 6.20 18.21
N ARG A 23 -13.66 5.41 18.68
CA ARG A 23 -14.51 4.60 17.80
C ARG A 23 -15.24 5.45 16.78
N ALA A 24 -15.84 6.57 17.19
CA ALA A 24 -16.54 7.47 16.28
C ALA A 24 -15.60 8.05 15.19
N ALA A 25 -14.39 8.45 15.56
CA ALA A 25 -13.36 8.94 14.64
C ALA A 25 -12.88 7.83 13.69
N LEU A 26 -12.66 6.62 14.21
CA LEU A 26 -12.31 5.44 13.41
C LEU A 26 -13.44 5.05 12.45
N THR A 27 -14.71 5.13 12.87
CA THR A 27 -15.86 4.82 12.02
C THR A 27 -16.14 5.89 10.97
N TRP A 28 -15.87 7.16 11.27
CA TRP A 28 -16.13 8.29 10.37
C TRP A 28 -15.27 8.25 9.11
N GLN A 29 -14.10 7.61 9.15
CA GLN A 29 -13.21 7.42 7.99
C GLN A 29 -13.17 5.96 7.47
N GLY A 30 -14.23 5.20 7.76
CA GLY A 30 -14.28 3.75 7.53
C GLY A 30 -13.47 3.03 8.58
N GLY A 31 -14.17 2.30 9.46
CA GLY A 31 -13.57 1.55 10.57
C GLY A 31 -12.49 0.54 10.13
N PRO A 32 -11.89 -0.20 11.08
CA PRO A 32 -10.84 -1.18 10.79
C PRO A 32 -11.20 -2.14 9.64
N SER A 33 -12.47 -2.51 9.47
CA SER A 33 -12.97 -3.37 8.38
C SER A 33 -12.81 -2.77 6.96
N ARG A 34 -12.65 -1.44 6.80
CA ARG A 34 -12.33 -0.82 5.50
C ARG A 34 -10.86 -1.00 5.10
N LEU A 35 -10.01 -1.43 6.03
CA LEU A 35 -8.61 -1.75 5.76
C LEU A 35 -8.42 -3.15 5.17
N GLU A 36 -9.47 -3.98 5.23
CA GLU A 36 -9.42 -5.40 4.84
C GLU A 36 -9.99 -5.65 3.44
N SER A 37 -10.64 -4.66 2.81
CA SER A 37 -11.19 -4.80 1.46
C SER A 37 -11.25 -3.50 0.67
N ILE A 38 -11.00 -3.59 -0.64
CA ILE A 38 -11.11 -2.54 -1.65
C ILE A 38 -12.27 -2.91 -2.59
N ARG A 39 -13.19 -1.98 -2.84
CA ARG A 39 -14.32 -2.24 -3.76
C ARG A 39 -14.00 -1.88 -5.21
N LEU A 40 -14.44 -2.72 -6.14
CA LEU A 40 -14.43 -2.49 -7.59
C LEU A 40 -15.68 -1.73 -8.03
N ALA A 41 -15.56 -0.84 -9.02
CA ALA A 41 -16.70 -0.14 -9.61
C ALA A 41 -17.61 -1.11 -10.38
N ASP A 42 -17.03 -2.03 -11.14
CA ASP A 42 -17.72 -3.01 -11.98
C ASP A 42 -17.10 -4.41 -11.85
N GLY A 43 -17.92 -5.42 -11.52
CA GLY A 43 -17.58 -6.85 -11.62
C GLY A 43 -16.28 -7.30 -10.91
N SER A 44 -15.84 -8.53 -11.23
CA SER A 44 -14.53 -9.08 -10.82
C SER A 44 -13.47 -8.80 -11.89
N VAL A 45 -12.23 -8.49 -11.52
CA VAL A 45 -11.12 -8.21 -12.46
C VAL A 45 -9.98 -9.22 -12.27
N HIS A 46 -9.82 -10.19 -13.18
CA HIS A 46 -8.73 -11.17 -13.07
C HIS A 46 -7.41 -10.59 -13.60
N PHE A 47 -6.30 -10.73 -12.85
CA PHE A 47 -4.98 -10.25 -13.30
C PHE A 47 -4.12 -11.34 -13.97
N ASP A 48 -4.73 -12.40 -14.52
CA ASP A 48 -4.10 -13.62 -15.09
C ASP A 48 -2.98 -13.40 -16.15
N GLY A 49 -2.73 -12.17 -16.60
CA GLY A 49 -1.69 -11.81 -17.55
C GLY A 49 -0.41 -11.22 -16.96
N LEU A 50 -0.35 -10.93 -15.65
CA LEU A 50 0.85 -10.35 -15.03
C LEU A 50 1.86 -11.44 -14.69
N LYS A 51 3.06 -11.32 -15.27
CA LYS A 51 4.19 -12.19 -14.96
C LYS A 51 5.37 -11.31 -14.59
N PHE A 52 5.89 -11.51 -13.39
CA PHE A 52 7.09 -10.85 -12.88
C PHE A 52 8.20 -11.90 -12.81
N GLN A 53 9.29 -11.68 -13.54
CA GLN A 53 10.38 -12.64 -13.66
C GLN A 53 11.69 -12.04 -13.14
N ALA A 54 12.61 -12.90 -12.68
CA ALA A 54 13.94 -12.46 -12.25
C ALA A 54 14.74 -11.74 -13.36
N ALA A 55 14.40 -11.95 -14.63
CA ALA A 55 15.00 -11.23 -15.75
C ALA A 55 14.55 -9.77 -15.86
N ASP A 56 13.45 -9.40 -15.17
CA ASP A 56 12.94 -8.03 -15.10
C ASP A 56 13.59 -7.22 -13.96
N ASP A 57 14.36 -7.88 -13.08
CA ASP A 57 15.03 -7.22 -11.96
C ASP A 57 16.15 -6.30 -12.48
N PRO A 58 16.38 -5.14 -11.83
CA PRO A 58 17.45 -4.23 -12.20
C PRO A 58 18.82 -4.86 -11.95
N GLU A 59 19.76 -4.57 -12.84
CA GLU A 59 21.17 -4.87 -12.58
C GLU A 59 21.66 -3.98 -11.43
N SER A 60 22.26 -4.60 -10.41
CA SER A 60 22.72 -3.92 -9.20
C SER A 60 24.13 -4.38 -8.80
N THR A 61 24.92 -3.45 -8.27
CA THR A 61 26.23 -3.73 -7.67
C THR A 61 26.17 -3.87 -6.15
N ALA A 62 24.99 -3.74 -5.54
CA ALA A 62 24.79 -3.91 -4.11
C ALA A 62 24.97 -5.38 -3.69
N SER A 63 25.26 -5.61 -2.40
CA SER A 63 25.41 -6.96 -1.85
C SER A 63 24.11 -7.74 -1.77
N ASP A 64 23.01 -7.03 -1.51
CA ASP A 64 21.67 -7.58 -1.36
C ASP A 64 20.60 -6.52 -1.69
N TRP A 65 19.34 -6.97 -1.72
CA TRP A 65 18.23 -6.14 -2.13
C TRP A 65 17.87 -5.06 -1.11
N LEU A 66 18.10 -5.28 0.18
CA LEU A 66 17.90 -4.23 1.19
C LEU A 66 18.89 -3.09 0.96
N GLN A 67 20.17 -3.40 0.79
CA GLN A 67 21.20 -2.40 0.51
C GLN A 67 20.90 -1.66 -0.80
N TRP A 68 20.46 -2.37 -1.85
CA TRP A 68 20.05 -1.74 -3.10
C TRP A 68 18.90 -0.74 -2.88
N ARG A 69 17.84 -1.12 -2.15
CA ARG A 69 16.72 -0.22 -1.81
C ARG A 69 17.18 1.00 -1.00
N MET A 70 18.09 0.81 -0.04
CA MET A 70 18.66 1.93 0.74
C MET A 70 19.40 2.93 -0.17
N ILE A 71 20.18 2.43 -1.13
CA ILE A 71 20.93 3.27 -2.08
C ILE A 71 19.96 4.03 -3.00
N GLU A 72 19.07 3.31 -3.68
CA GLU A 72 18.14 3.92 -4.64
C GLU A 72 17.16 4.87 -3.96
N GLY A 73 16.65 4.51 -2.79
CA GLY A 73 15.79 5.35 -1.96
C GLY A 73 16.48 6.63 -1.47
N ALA A 74 17.79 6.59 -1.23
CA ALA A 74 18.58 7.76 -0.86
C ALA A 74 18.91 8.66 -2.07
N ILE A 75 19.16 8.07 -3.24
CA ILE A 75 19.40 8.80 -4.50
C ILE A 75 18.12 9.52 -4.94
N GLY A 76 16.96 8.84 -4.88
CA GLY A 76 15.65 9.42 -5.15
C GLY A 76 15.45 9.91 -6.58
N ARG A 77 16.23 9.42 -7.56
CA ARG A 77 16.05 9.75 -8.98
C ARG A 77 15.03 8.81 -9.60
N LEU A 78 13.98 9.39 -10.16
CA LEU A 78 12.92 8.65 -10.84
C LEU A 78 12.88 9.06 -12.32
N PRO A 79 12.60 8.12 -13.23
CA PRO A 79 12.44 8.44 -14.65
C PRO A 79 11.17 9.28 -14.85
N ASP A 80 11.13 10.13 -15.88
CA ASP A 80 9.93 10.95 -16.19
C ASP A 80 8.68 10.08 -16.43
N THR A 81 8.88 8.85 -16.91
CA THR A 81 7.82 7.85 -17.10
C THR A 81 7.16 7.40 -15.79
N PHE A 82 7.85 7.53 -14.65
CA PHE A 82 7.28 7.22 -13.35
C PHE A 82 6.11 8.16 -13.03
N TYR A 83 6.30 9.47 -13.19
CA TYR A 83 5.25 10.44 -12.88
C TYR A 83 4.04 10.28 -13.82
N SER A 84 4.26 10.11 -15.11
CA SER A 84 3.15 9.83 -16.04
C SER A 84 2.45 8.50 -15.74
N GLY A 85 3.17 7.52 -15.20
CA GLY A 85 2.61 6.28 -14.66
C GLY A 85 1.73 6.52 -13.43
N VAL A 86 2.18 7.27 -12.43
CA VAL A 86 1.37 7.65 -11.25
C VAL A 86 0.11 8.41 -11.69
N TRP A 87 0.23 9.31 -12.66
CA TRP A 87 -0.91 10.04 -13.23
C TRP A 87 -1.95 9.10 -13.84
N THR A 88 -1.48 8.07 -14.55
CA THR A 88 -2.34 7.06 -15.16
C THR A 88 -3.02 6.23 -14.07
N LEU A 89 -2.27 5.79 -13.05
CA LEU A 89 -2.80 5.09 -11.88
C LEU A 89 -3.92 5.88 -11.17
N LEU A 90 -3.79 7.20 -11.02
CA LEU A 90 -4.84 8.06 -10.45
C LEU A 90 -6.15 8.06 -11.26
N ALA A 91 -6.16 7.63 -12.53
CA ALA A 91 -7.41 7.46 -13.26
C ALA A 91 -8.25 6.28 -12.72
N HIS A 92 -7.59 5.28 -12.14
CA HIS A 92 -8.20 4.02 -11.70
C HIS A 92 -8.63 4.02 -10.21
N THR A 93 -8.34 5.09 -9.47
CA THR A 93 -8.66 5.19 -8.03
C THR A 93 -9.05 6.61 -7.66
N PRO A 94 -9.94 6.84 -6.69
CA PRO A 94 -10.28 8.20 -6.24
C PRO A 94 -9.12 8.92 -5.56
N ALA A 95 -8.17 8.20 -4.95
CA ALA A 95 -6.97 8.79 -4.36
C ALA A 95 -5.89 7.75 -4.08
N LEU A 96 -4.62 8.19 -4.10
CA LEU A 96 -3.49 7.44 -3.56
C LEU A 96 -3.05 8.05 -2.22
N VAL A 97 -2.84 7.22 -1.21
CA VAL A 97 -2.38 7.65 0.12
C VAL A 97 -1.05 6.99 0.44
N ILE A 98 -0.01 7.78 0.71
CA ILE A 98 1.36 7.32 0.97
C ILE A 98 1.84 7.84 2.33
N GLY A 99 2.02 6.94 3.28
CA GLY A 99 2.36 7.21 4.67
C GLY A 99 1.12 7.38 5.55
N ASP A 100 1.20 8.29 6.52
CA ASP A 100 0.10 8.56 7.46
C ASP A 100 -1.18 8.99 6.73
N ARG A 101 -2.19 8.11 6.74
CA ARG A 101 -3.50 8.32 6.09
C ARG A 101 -4.32 9.47 6.67
N TYR A 102 -3.99 9.92 7.88
CA TYR A 102 -4.69 11.03 8.54
C TYR A 102 -4.09 12.39 8.17
N ASN A 103 -2.98 12.40 7.45
CA ASN A 103 -2.35 13.61 6.96
C ASN A 103 -2.76 13.88 5.50
N PRO A 104 -3.57 14.91 5.22
CA PRO A 104 -3.99 15.21 3.85
C PRO A 104 -2.81 15.48 2.89
N ARG A 105 -1.64 15.88 3.42
CA ARG A 105 -0.42 16.11 2.61
C ARG A 105 0.19 14.81 2.08
N ASN A 106 -0.26 13.66 2.56
CA ASN A 106 0.16 12.35 2.12
C ASN A 106 -0.83 11.74 1.11
N THR A 107 -1.80 12.53 0.62
CA THR A 107 -2.86 12.08 -0.28
C THR A 107 -2.74 12.78 -1.63
N LEU A 108 -2.75 11.99 -2.70
CA LEU A 108 -2.95 12.43 -4.07
C LEU A 108 -4.43 12.21 -4.42
N ASP A 109 -5.24 13.26 -4.31
CA ASP A 109 -6.65 13.22 -4.69
C ASP A 109 -6.79 13.29 -6.22
N SER A 110 -7.37 12.25 -6.81
CA SER A 110 -7.43 12.10 -8.26
C SER A 110 -8.30 13.14 -8.93
N ALA A 111 -9.45 13.49 -8.35
CA ALA A 111 -10.35 14.47 -8.95
C ALA A 111 -9.72 15.86 -8.91
N LEU A 112 -9.14 16.24 -7.77
CA LEU A 112 -8.48 17.52 -7.58
C LEU A 112 -7.28 17.66 -8.52
N LEU A 113 -6.33 16.72 -8.49
CA LEU A 113 -5.09 16.81 -9.26
C LEU A 113 -5.35 16.79 -10.77
N ARG A 114 -6.31 15.98 -11.22
CA ARG A 114 -6.67 15.90 -12.64
C ARG A 114 -7.45 17.11 -13.15
N SER A 115 -8.06 17.89 -12.26
CA SER A 115 -8.70 19.16 -12.62
C SER A 115 -7.73 20.35 -12.67
N GLN A 116 -6.59 20.24 -11.99
CA GLN A 116 -5.64 21.34 -11.80
C GLN A 116 -4.33 21.20 -12.56
N SER A 117 -4.03 20.01 -13.09
CA SER A 117 -2.77 19.73 -13.77
C SER A 117 -2.96 18.75 -14.93
N THR A 118 -1.85 18.38 -15.58
CA THR A 118 -1.80 17.38 -16.64
C THR A 118 -0.63 16.43 -16.41
N ALA A 119 -0.64 15.26 -17.06
CA ALA A 119 0.36 14.20 -16.86
C ALA A 119 1.82 14.64 -17.06
N GLY A 120 2.05 15.65 -17.90
CA GLY A 120 3.39 16.16 -18.26
C GLY A 120 3.78 17.45 -17.53
N GLU A 121 2.94 17.96 -16.63
CA GLU A 121 3.24 19.19 -15.91
C GLU A 121 4.19 18.96 -14.73
N LYS A 122 5.22 19.80 -14.65
CA LYS A 122 6.22 19.77 -13.58
C LYS A 122 5.62 19.85 -12.17
N ASN A 123 4.50 20.56 -12.00
CA ASN A 123 3.86 20.72 -10.70
C ASN A 123 3.31 19.39 -10.15
N PHE A 124 2.80 18.52 -11.02
CA PHE A 124 2.35 17.20 -10.62
C PHE A 124 3.54 16.34 -10.15
N ALA A 125 4.62 16.29 -10.94
CA ALA A 125 5.84 15.58 -10.57
C ALA A 125 6.41 16.06 -9.23
N LEU A 126 6.51 17.38 -9.01
CA LEU A 126 6.95 17.97 -7.74
C LEU A 126 6.05 17.59 -6.56
N THR A 127 4.76 17.42 -6.79
CA THR A 127 3.81 16.99 -5.74
C THR A 127 4.08 15.54 -5.34
N VAL A 128 4.23 14.65 -6.32
CA VAL A 128 4.58 13.23 -6.07
C VAL A 128 5.94 13.12 -5.37
N GLU A 129 6.96 13.83 -5.86
CA GLU A 129 8.30 13.89 -5.25
C GLU A 129 8.23 14.38 -3.80
N HIS A 130 7.44 15.43 -3.53
CA HIS A 130 7.31 15.97 -2.17
C HIS A 130 6.74 14.91 -1.21
N ILE A 131 5.75 14.13 -1.63
CA ILE A 131 5.18 13.07 -0.80
C ILE A 131 6.21 11.98 -0.54
N LEU A 132 6.90 11.48 -1.58
CA LEU A 132 7.92 10.44 -1.44
C LEU A 132 9.10 10.89 -0.56
N ASN A 133 9.52 12.15 -0.68
CA ASN A 133 10.62 12.72 0.11
C ASN A 133 10.29 12.90 1.60
N ARG A 134 9.01 12.84 1.99
CA ARG A 134 8.60 12.84 3.41
C ARG A 134 8.87 11.49 4.09
N ILE A 135 9.06 10.42 3.32
CA ILE A 135 9.40 9.10 3.86
C ILE A 135 10.84 9.15 4.35
N ALA A 136 11.06 8.94 5.66
CA ALA A 136 12.37 9.09 6.28
C ALA A 136 13.32 7.92 5.98
N ALA A 137 12.80 6.69 5.99
CA ALA A 137 13.57 5.48 5.73
C ALA A 137 13.76 5.30 4.21
N PRO A 138 14.99 5.35 3.68
CA PRO A 138 15.22 5.26 2.24
C PRO A 138 14.79 3.90 1.66
N GLU A 139 15.04 2.80 2.37
CA GLU A 139 14.61 1.46 1.96
C GLU A 139 13.10 1.34 1.81
N TYR A 140 12.34 1.98 2.71
CA TYR A 140 10.88 2.01 2.62
C TYR A 140 10.40 2.94 1.52
N ARG A 141 11.08 4.09 1.32
CA ARG A 141 10.78 4.99 0.20
C ARG A 141 10.91 4.27 -1.13
N HIS A 142 11.98 3.49 -1.31
CA HIS A 142 12.17 2.73 -2.55
C HIS A 142 11.13 1.60 -2.69
N LEU A 143 10.79 0.92 -1.58
CA LEU A 143 9.73 -0.09 -1.61
C LEU A 143 8.36 0.48 -2.03
N VAL A 144 8.05 1.73 -1.61
CA VAL A 144 6.86 2.46 -2.07
C VAL A 144 6.91 2.73 -3.57
N ILE A 145 8.08 3.07 -4.11
CA ILE A 145 8.29 3.27 -5.56
C ILE A 145 8.02 1.95 -6.30
N GLU A 146 8.62 0.83 -5.88
CA GLU A 146 8.39 -0.50 -6.46
C GLU A 146 6.90 -0.89 -6.43
N ALA A 147 6.21 -0.61 -5.33
CA ALA A 147 4.78 -0.89 -5.20
C ALA A 147 3.94 -0.05 -6.17
N LEU A 148 4.26 1.23 -6.35
CA LEU A 148 3.60 2.10 -7.32
C LEU A 148 3.85 1.62 -8.76
N GLU A 149 5.07 1.21 -9.09
CA GLU A 149 5.40 0.66 -10.41
C GLU A 149 4.63 -0.64 -10.72
N ALA A 150 4.52 -1.54 -9.74
CA ALA A 150 3.69 -2.74 -9.86
C ALA A 150 2.22 -2.38 -10.15
N LEU A 151 1.65 -1.41 -9.43
CA LEU A 151 0.28 -0.93 -9.65
C LEU A 151 0.10 -0.25 -11.01
N MET A 152 1.11 0.46 -11.51
CA MET A 152 1.10 1.02 -12.87
C MET A 152 1.02 -0.11 -13.91
N LEU A 153 1.77 -1.19 -13.73
CA LEU A 153 1.69 -2.36 -14.61
C LEU A 153 0.32 -3.05 -14.53
N VAL A 154 -0.24 -3.20 -13.32
CA VAL A 154 -1.58 -3.75 -13.12
C VAL A 154 -2.62 -2.94 -13.89
N THR A 155 -2.67 -1.63 -13.69
CA THR A 155 -3.65 -0.76 -14.36
C THR A 155 -3.43 -0.68 -15.88
N GLN A 156 -2.19 -0.71 -16.35
CA GLN A 156 -1.88 -0.74 -17.77
C GLN A 156 -2.40 -2.03 -18.45
N LYS A 157 -2.28 -3.18 -17.79
CA LYS A 157 -2.78 -4.46 -18.32
C LYS A 157 -4.29 -4.63 -18.15
N ASN A 158 -4.89 -3.86 -17.24
CA ASN A 158 -6.30 -3.93 -16.88
C ASN A 158 -6.96 -2.55 -17.01
N PRO A 159 -7.13 -2.02 -18.24
CA PRO A 159 -7.66 -0.66 -18.44
C PRO A 159 -9.10 -0.48 -17.93
N GLY A 160 -9.85 -1.57 -17.75
CA GLY A 160 -11.20 -1.55 -17.15
C GLY A 160 -11.22 -1.61 -15.62
N LEU A 161 -10.07 -1.76 -14.96
CA LEU A 161 -10.00 -1.76 -13.50
C LEU A 161 -10.39 -0.38 -12.97
N GLN A 162 -11.38 -0.31 -12.08
CA GLN A 162 -11.74 0.93 -11.42
C GLN A 162 -12.02 0.67 -9.94
N LEU A 163 -11.25 1.31 -9.07
CA LEU A 163 -11.42 1.23 -7.63
C LEU A 163 -12.43 2.28 -7.17
N GLN A 164 -13.34 1.89 -6.27
CA GLN A 164 -14.27 2.82 -5.60
C GLN A 164 -13.66 3.47 -4.35
N ASP A 165 -12.58 2.90 -3.83
CA ASP A 165 -11.92 3.32 -2.60
C ASP A 165 -10.52 3.87 -2.88
N ALA A 166 -10.07 4.77 -2.00
CA ALA A 166 -8.68 5.26 -2.02
C ALA A 166 -7.72 4.11 -1.74
N LEU A 167 -6.62 4.05 -2.49
CA LEU A 167 -5.59 3.05 -2.29
C LEU A 167 -4.57 3.57 -1.28
N ILE A 168 -4.51 2.91 -0.12
CA ILE A 168 -3.53 3.21 0.93
C ILE A 168 -2.31 2.31 0.72
N ILE A 169 -1.21 2.89 0.25
CA ILE A 169 -0.03 2.14 -0.18
C ILE A 169 0.59 1.36 0.99
N ASP A 170 0.64 1.95 2.19
CA ASP A 170 1.18 1.31 3.39
C ASP A 170 0.37 0.08 3.81
N VAL A 171 -0.96 0.11 3.63
CA VAL A 171 -1.83 -1.04 3.90
C VAL A 171 -1.57 -2.14 2.87
N LEU A 172 -1.49 -1.78 1.60
CA LEU A 172 -1.21 -2.71 0.51
C LEU A 172 0.15 -3.41 0.72
N ILE A 173 1.21 -2.66 1.02
CA ILE A 173 2.53 -3.22 1.31
C ILE A 173 2.48 -4.10 2.57
N GLY A 174 1.77 -3.68 3.62
CA GLY A 174 1.60 -4.51 4.82
C GLY A 174 0.95 -5.87 4.53
N HIS A 175 -0.07 -5.89 3.65
CA HIS A 175 -0.67 -7.14 3.17
C HIS A 175 0.30 -7.97 2.33
N ALA A 176 1.08 -7.34 1.44
CA ALA A 176 2.10 -8.01 0.65
C ALA A 176 3.17 -8.68 1.53
N VAL A 177 3.63 -7.99 2.58
CA VAL A 177 4.57 -8.53 3.59
C VAL A 177 3.97 -9.75 4.30
N ARG A 178 2.71 -9.66 4.73
CA ARG A 178 2.01 -10.78 5.37
C ARG A 178 1.90 -11.99 4.44
N LEU A 179 1.49 -11.78 3.19
CA LEU A 179 1.34 -12.84 2.19
C LEU A 179 2.68 -13.52 1.89
N ALA A 180 3.74 -12.74 1.68
CA ALA A 180 5.08 -13.26 1.46
C ALA A 180 5.59 -14.11 2.62
N TRP A 181 5.37 -13.65 3.85
CA TRP A 181 5.74 -14.40 5.03
C TRP A 181 4.96 -15.70 5.16
N CYS A 182 3.62 -15.64 5.11
CA CYS A 182 2.77 -16.82 5.28
C CYS A 182 3.02 -17.88 4.20
N ARG A 183 3.30 -17.50 2.95
CA ARG A 183 3.61 -18.44 1.87
C ARG A 183 5.04 -19.02 1.94
N GLY A 184 5.97 -18.30 2.57
CA GLY A 184 7.34 -18.75 2.77
C GLY A 184 7.53 -19.72 3.96
N GLN A 185 6.58 -19.76 4.89
CA GLN A 185 6.63 -20.65 6.05
C GLN A 185 6.14 -22.06 5.71
N GLN A 186 6.89 -23.07 6.14
CA GLN A 186 6.46 -24.48 6.11
C GLN A 186 6.13 -24.92 7.55
N GLY A 187 4.91 -25.39 7.78
CA GLY A 187 4.49 -25.92 9.09
C GLY A 187 3.91 -24.87 10.04
N ASP A 188 3.83 -25.25 11.32
CA ASP A 188 3.27 -24.41 12.38
C ASP A 188 4.18 -23.22 12.66
N HIS A 189 3.63 -22.02 12.59
CA HIS A 189 4.36 -20.77 12.75
C HIS A 189 3.60 -19.85 13.71
N PRO A 190 4.32 -19.01 14.49
CA PRO A 190 3.66 -18.06 15.37
C PRO A 190 2.69 -17.15 14.59
N PRO A 191 1.62 -16.65 15.24
CA PRO A 191 0.73 -15.66 14.64
C PRO A 191 1.53 -14.50 14.03
N TYR A 192 1.12 -14.02 12.85
CA TYR A 192 1.84 -12.96 12.13
C TYR A 192 2.17 -11.73 12.99
N ASP A 193 1.25 -11.36 13.89
CA ASP A 193 1.41 -10.21 14.79
C ASP A 193 2.64 -10.34 15.72
N GLU A 194 3.09 -11.56 16.02
CA GLU A 194 4.27 -11.83 16.86
C GLU A 194 5.59 -11.78 16.08
N VAL A 195 5.53 -11.97 14.76
CA VAL A 195 6.71 -12.08 13.87
C VAL A 195 6.78 -10.96 12.84
N ARG A 196 5.97 -9.92 13.00
CA ARG A 196 5.84 -8.81 12.05
C ARG A 196 7.20 -8.20 11.68
N ASP A 197 8.07 -7.92 12.65
CA ASP A 197 9.37 -7.29 12.38
C ASP A 197 10.31 -8.20 11.56
N GLN A 198 10.22 -9.53 11.77
CA GLN A 198 10.95 -10.53 10.98
C GLN A 198 10.38 -10.61 9.57
N ALA A 199 9.05 -10.56 9.42
CA ALA A 199 8.38 -10.53 8.13
C ALA A 199 8.79 -9.32 7.29
N TRP A 200 8.84 -8.13 7.89
CA TRP A 200 9.36 -6.93 7.22
C TRP A 200 10.83 -7.07 6.84
N SER A 201 11.67 -7.58 7.76
CA SER A 201 13.09 -7.80 7.50
C SER A 201 13.32 -8.75 6.32
N ALA A 202 12.54 -9.82 6.23
CA ALA A 202 12.58 -10.76 5.11
C ALA A 202 12.04 -10.15 3.82
N PHE A 203 10.96 -9.36 3.88
CA PHE A 203 10.39 -8.71 2.70
C PHE A 203 11.35 -7.73 2.04
N TYR A 204 12.12 -6.97 2.84
CA TYR A 204 13.18 -6.10 2.33
C TYR A 204 14.31 -6.84 1.61
N GLN A 205 14.43 -8.15 1.80
CA GLN A 205 15.42 -9.00 1.11
C GLN A 205 14.88 -9.61 -0.18
N LEU A 206 13.60 -9.45 -0.50
CA LEU A 206 13.03 -9.99 -1.73
C LEU A 206 13.50 -9.22 -2.96
N PRO A 207 13.74 -9.91 -4.09
CA PRO A 207 14.01 -9.24 -5.36
C PRO A 207 12.78 -8.44 -5.86
N PRO A 208 12.97 -7.39 -6.67
CA PRO A 208 11.89 -6.52 -7.16
C PRO A 208 10.73 -7.25 -7.84
N HIS A 209 10.98 -8.27 -8.66
CA HIS A 209 9.91 -9.07 -9.27
C HIS A 209 9.02 -9.78 -8.24
N GLN A 210 9.58 -10.25 -7.12
CA GLN A 210 8.79 -10.85 -6.05
C GLN A 210 8.01 -9.81 -5.26
N VAL A 211 8.57 -8.61 -5.04
CA VAL A 211 7.82 -7.50 -4.46
C VAL A 211 6.62 -7.15 -5.34
N ALA A 212 6.83 -6.99 -6.66
CA ALA A 212 5.76 -6.70 -7.60
C ALA A 212 4.67 -7.79 -7.61
N TYR A 213 5.07 -9.05 -7.54
CA TYR A 213 4.15 -10.18 -7.39
C TYR A 213 3.31 -10.07 -6.11
N TYR A 214 3.94 -9.91 -4.94
CA TYR A 214 3.20 -9.85 -3.68
C TYR A 214 2.35 -8.59 -3.52
N VAL A 215 2.75 -7.46 -4.11
CA VAL A 215 1.93 -6.25 -4.18
C VAL A 215 0.68 -6.49 -5.03
N THR A 216 0.81 -7.20 -6.15
CA THR A 216 -0.32 -7.57 -7.01
C THR A 216 -1.26 -8.55 -6.30
N ASP A 217 -0.71 -9.59 -5.67
CA ASP A 217 -1.44 -10.60 -4.92
C ASP A 217 -2.16 -10.00 -3.69
N ALA A 218 -1.54 -9.02 -3.03
CA ALA A 218 -2.17 -8.24 -1.96
C ALA A 218 -3.35 -7.41 -2.48
N LEU A 219 -3.22 -6.81 -3.67
CA LEU A 219 -4.32 -6.10 -4.29
C LEU A 219 -5.48 -7.06 -4.62
N GLU A 220 -5.21 -8.22 -5.22
CA GLU A 220 -6.23 -9.24 -5.49
C GLU A 220 -6.95 -9.69 -4.22
N THR A 221 -6.18 -9.95 -3.16
CA THR A 221 -6.73 -10.34 -1.86
C THR A 221 -7.64 -9.24 -1.30
N LEU A 222 -7.20 -7.98 -1.34
CA LEU A 222 -8.00 -6.85 -0.88
C LEU A 222 -9.24 -6.61 -1.76
N LEU A 223 -9.19 -6.93 -3.05
CA LEU A 223 -10.36 -6.89 -3.93
C LEU A 223 -11.34 -8.05 -3.69
N GLY A 224 -11.02 -8.98 -2.76
CA GLY A 224 -11.82 -10.17 -2.47
C GLY A 224 -11.72 -11.23 -3.56
N MET A 225 -10.61 -11.24 -4.32
CA MET A 225 -10.41 -12.10 -5.48
C MET A 225 -9.51 -13.30 -5.22
N ALA A 226 -8.78 -13.30 -4.12
CA ALA A 226 -8.08 -14.49 -3.63
C ALA A 226 -9.08 -15.36 -2.87
N ASP A 227 -9.16 -16.66 -3.21
CA ASP A 227 -10.00 -17.63 -2.52
C ASP A 227 -9.80 -17.51 -1.00
N ALA A 228 -10.89 -17.27 -0.27
CA ALA A 228 -10.89 -17.41 1.17
C ALA A 228 -10.49 -18.86 1.49
N PRO A 229 -9.53 -19.12 2.39
CA PRO A 229 -9.37 -20.47 2.89
C PRO A 229 -10.70 -20.88 3.52
N GLU A 230 -11.32 -21.94 2.99
CA GLU A 230 -12.51 -22.55 3.58
C GLU A 230 -12.16 -22.92 5.03
N VAL A 231 -12.56 -22.08 5.97
CA VAL A 231 -12.63 -22.47 7.37
C VAL A 231 -13.83 -23.39 7.44
N GLY A 232 -13.57 -24.69 7.30
CA GLY A 232 -14.53 -25.74 7.54
C GLY A 232 -15.15 -25.54 8.91
N VAL A 233 -16.41 -25.13 8.93
CA VAL A 233 -17.24 -25.21 10.12
C VAL A 233 -17.53 -26.69 10.29
N GLU A 234 -16.79 -27.36 11.16
CA GLU A 234 -17.23 -28.64 11.70
C GLU A 234 -18.58 -28.40 12.39
N GLU A 235 -19.64 -28.92 11.78
CA GLU A 235 -20.90 -29.16 12.46
C GLU A 235 -20.62 -30.07 13.66
N VAL A 236 -20.67 -29.49 14.86
CA VAL A 236 -20.71 -30.24 16.11
C VAL A 236 -22.11 -30.86 16.19
N ASP A 237 -22.22 -32.10 15.74
CA ASP A 237 -23.37 -32.95 15.99
C ASP A 237 -23.06 -33.82 17.22
N GLY A 238 -23.81 -33.61 18.30
CA GLY A 238 -23.67 -34.29 19.60
C GLY A 238 -24.54 -33.70 20.69
#